data_AF-A0AAD2D0P8-F1
#
_entry.id   AF-A0AAD2D0P8-F1
#
_cell.length_a   1.000
_cell.length_b   1.000
_cell.length_c   1.000
_cell.angle_alpha   90.00
_cell.angle_beta   90.00
_cell.angle_gamma   90.00
#
_symmetry.space_group_name_H-M   'P 1'
#
loop_
_entity.id
_entity.type
_entity.pdbx_description
1 polymer ?
#
loop_
_entity_poly.entity_id
_entity_poly.type
_entity_poly.pdbx_seq_one_letter_code
_entity_poly.pdbx_strand_id
1 'polypeptide(L)'
;MKKIVEMPSDEESDNPKKDILKKPLGDNSMARLSEEEQIGQGDSAKDYQYEFIMHVCKPYKKIVYFLIKNGYVRERTPFCKHGIRSCHLNSLEAFCTNFFYGFMTKAVINILLGLMSPRKKLVNNIIDLFSADCMSFCTFLGALSGLYKFSMCTLRRIRGKDDELNSLISGALAALSMMLDSSKSRKKFILMYLFCRSLEMLVNVLDKKKLIKKIKYFECYMFGPTLGYLFYAYMYETECFPKGIDKAFLSTSKPTNREYSMFEDIFQRQGKIYFPGAAKKIRL
;
A
#
# COMPACT_ATOMS: atom_id res chain seq x y z
N MET A 1 50.86 8.72 53.92
CA MET A 1 51.09 9.30 52.58
C MET A 1 50.68 10.78 52.59
N LYS A 2 51.07 11.58 51.60
CA LYS A 2 51.15 13.06 51.68
C LYS A 2 49.78 13.80 51.70
N LYS A 3 49.83 15.04 52.21
CA LYS A 3 48.78 16.07 52.30
C LYS A 3 48.41 16.71 50.94
N ILE A 4 47.13 17.08 50.81
CA ILE A 4 46.53 18.39 50.39
C ILE A 4 46.91 19.01 49.02
N VAL A 5 46.01 19.87 48.51
CA VAL A 5 46.07 20.93 47.47
C VAL A 5 45.08 20.60 46.34
N GLU A 6 43.81 21.01 46.47
CA GLU A 6 43.20 22.32 46.11
C GLU A 6 42.65 22.35 44.68
N MET A 7 41.51 23.03 44.51
CA MET A 7 40.90 23.33 43.21
C MET A 7 41.47 24.66 42.70
N PRO A 8 41.52 24.88 41.38
CA PRO A 8 41.42 26.22 40.82
C PRO A 8 40.04 26.45 40.19
N SER A 9 39.53 27.65 40.42
CA SER A 9 38.39 28.28 39.77
C SER A 9 38.83 29.05 38.52
N ASP A 10 37.84 29.70 37.90
CA ASP A 10 37.96 30.96 37.14
C ASP A 10 38.21 30.99 35.62
N GLU A 11 37.43 31.91 35.03
CA GLU A 11 37.72 32.77 33.88
C GLU A 11 37.83 32.18 32.45
N GLU A 12 36.69 32.23 31.76
CA GLU A 12 36.43 33.26 30.74
C GLU A 12 37.62 33.65 29.82
N SER A 13 37.57 33.24 28.55
CA SER A 13 38.32 33.93 27.49
C SER A 13 37.45 34.12 26.24
N ASP A 14 37.36 35.38 25.82
CA ASP A 14 36.51 35.86 24.74
C ASP A 14 37.31 36.00 23.42
N ASN A 15 36.62 35.75 22.30
CA ASN A 15 36.96 36.29 20.97
C ASN A 15 38.30 35.84 20.30
N PRO A 16 38.64 36.33 19.09
CA PRO A 16 37.84 36.46 17.85
C PRO A 16 38.47 35.67 16.68
N LYS A 17 37.70 35.37 15.62
CA LYS A 17 38.03 35.75 14.20
C LYS A 17 37.04 35.27 13.10
N LYS A 18 36.34 36.27 12.55
CA LYS A 18 36.19 36.59 11.12
C LYS A 18 35.51 35.62 10.14
N ASP A 19 34.26 35.98 9.85
CA ASP A 19 33.66 36.14 8.52
C ASP A 19 34.55 35.93 7.27
N ILE A 20 34.25 34.87 6.50
CA ILE A 20 34.29 34.75 5.03
C ILE A 20 33.21 33.69 4.66
N LEU A 21 32.20 33.85 3.79
CA LEU A 21 31.76 34.92 2.87
C LEU A 21 30.21 34.90 2.76
N LYS A 22 29.54 36.04 2.52
CA LYS A 22 28.11 36.08 2.12
C LYS A 22 27.93 35.85 0.61
N LYS A 23 26.95 35.02 0.22
CA LYS A 23 26.08 35.24 -0.97
C LYS A 23 24.77 34.44 -0.84
N PRO A 24 23.67 34.88 -1.47
CA PRO A 24 22.33 34.59 -0.97
C PRO A 24 21.70 33.31 -1.56
N LEU A 25 20.91 32.62 -0.75
CA LEU A 25 19.83 31.75 -1.22
C LEU A 25 18.55 32.12 -0.47
N GLY A 26 17.57 32.64 -1.20
CA GLY A 26 16.28 33.06 -0.65
C GLY A 26 15.35 31.90 -0.30
N ASP A 27 14.35 32.25 0.51
CA ASP A 27 13.09 31.55 0.79
C ASP A 27 12.98 30.09 0.33
N ASN A 28 13.42 29.18 1.21
CA ASN A 28 12.99 27.78 1.21
C ASN A 28 12.71 27.25 2.63
N SER A 29 12.50 28.15 3.60
CA SER A 29 12.06 27.81 4.96
C SER A 29 10.65 27.22 4.96
N MET A 30 9.71 27.84 4.23
CA MET A 30 8.32 27.39 4.16
C MET A 30 8.14 26.03 3.45
N ALA A 31 9.00 25.71 2.48
CA ALA A 31 8.93 24.45 1.74
C ALA A 31 9.38 23.22 2.56
N ARG A 32 10.40 23.38 3.42
CA ARG A 32 10.88 22.28 4.28
C ARG A 32 9.86 21.87 5.34
N LEU A 33 9.17 22.85 5.93
CA LEU A 33 8.10 22.60 6.91
C LEU A 33 7.01 21.70 6.32
N SER A 34 6.61 21.93 5.05
CA SER A 34 5.57 21.13 4.38
C SER A 34 5.98 19.70 4.00
N GLU A 35 7.27 19.37 3.87
CA GLU A 35 7.73 17.98 3.64
C GLU A 35 8.07 17.23 4.94
N GLU A 36 8.37 17.92 6.03
CA GLU A 36 8.55 17.29 7.35
C GLU A 36 7.20 16.94 8.02
N GLU A 37 6.15 17.74 7.80
CA GLU A 37 4.82 17.50 8.39
C GLU A 37 4.15 16.18 7.95
N GLN A 38 4.42 15.67 6.75
CA GLN A 38 3.84 14.40 6.26
C GLN A 38 4.52 13.14 6.82
N ILE A 39 5.61 13.29 7.59
CA ILE A 39 6.25 12.18 8.31
C ILE A 39 5.96 12.27 9.83
N GLY A 40 5.65 13.46 10.36
CA GLY A 40 5.46 13.72 11.81
C GLY A 40 4.01 13.68 12.35
N GLN A 41 2.97 13.80 11.53
CA GLN A 41 1.59 13.88 12.03
C GLN A 41 0.91 12.49 12.19
N GLY A 42 1.34 11.71 13.18
CA GLY A 42 0.62 10.46 13.49
C GLY A 42 0.98 9.69 14.76
N ASP A 43 1.81 10.24 15.66
CA ASP A 43 2.46 9.41 16.68
C ASP A 43 1.54 9.02 17.85
N SER A 44 0.63 9.88 18.31
CA SER A 44 -0.24 9.55 19.46
C SER A 44 -1.27 8.45 19.18
N ALA A 45 -1.84 8.36 17.97
CA ALA A 45 -2.76 7.29 17.59
C ALA A 45 -2.03 5.96 17.28
N LYS A 46 -0.78 6.07 16.80
CA LYS A 46 0.12 4.94 16.59
C LYS A 46 0.47 4.27 17.91
N ASP A 47 0.77 5.01 18.98
CA ASP A 47 1.23 4.45 20.26
C ASP A 47 0.27 3.40 20.85
N TYR A 48 -1.05 3.65 20.86
CA TYR A 48 -2.03 2.68 21.34
C TYR A 48 -2.09 1.40 20.48
N GLN A 49 -1.93 1.55 19.16
CA GLN A 49 -1.86 0.40 18.24
C GLN A 49 -0.56 -0.38 18.45
N TYR A 50 0.57 0.31 18.64
CA TYR A 50 1.86 -0.29 18.94
C TYR A 50 1.88 -1.01 20.29
N GLU A 51 1.26 -0.47 21.35
CA GLU A 51 1.12 -1.14 22.65
C GLU A 51 0.36 -2.47 22.53
N PHE A 52 -0.82 -2.47 21.90
CA PHE A 52 -1.63 -3.68 21.72
C PHE A 52 -0.91 -4.73 20.85
N ILE A 53 -0.29 -4.31 19.74
CA ILE A 53 0.48 -5.20 18.85
C ILE A 53 1.71 -5.75 19.59
N MET A 54 2.44 -4.92 20.34
CA MET A 54 3.54 -5.36 21.19
C MET A 54 3.08 -6.33 22.28
N HIS A 55 1.84 -6.24 22.75
CA HIS A 55 1.25 -7.22 23.66
C HIS A 55 0.97 -8.58 23.00
N VAL A 56 0.31 -8.61 21.83
CA VAL A 56 0.10 -9.84 21.04
C VAL A 56 1.44 -10.50 20.68
N CYS A 57 2.45 -9.68 20.45
CA CYS A 57 3.74 -10.12 19.94
C CYS A 57 4.84 -10.25 21.03
N LYS A 58 4.56 -9.91 22.31
CA LYS A 58 5.43 -10.16 23.48
C LYS A 58 6.05 -11.59 23.53
N PRO A 59 5.35 -12.70 23.22
CA PRO A 59 5.99 -14.03 23.20
C PRO A 59 7.13 -14.17 22.18
N TYR A 60 7.14 -13.41 21.06
CA TYR A 60 8.30 -13.48 20.14
C TYR A 60 9.57 -12.92 20.80
N LYS A 61 9.48 -11.94 21.72
CA LYS A 61 10.68 -11.25 22.25
C LYS A 61 11.67 -12.25 22.85
N LYS A 62 11.20 -13.28 23.54
CA LYS A 62 12.05 -14.31 24.15
C LYS A 62 12.72 -15.21 23.09
N ILE A 63 11.95 -15.64 22.09
CA ILE A 63 12.44 -16.45 20.95
C ILE A 63 13.45 -15.65 20.12
N VAL A 64 13.19 -14.37 19.85
CA VAL A 64 14.07 -13.56 19.01
C VAL A 64 15.29 -13.06 19.79
N TYR A 65 15.21 -12.82 21.10
CA TYR A 65 16.39 -12.62 21.93
C TYR A 65 17.31 -13.85 21.92
N PHE A 66 16.74 -15.06 21.98
CA PHE A 66 17.48 -16.31 21.81
C PHE A 66 18.12 -16.43 20.41
N LEU A 67 17.39 -16.11 19.34
CA LEU A 67 17.92 -16.12 17.96
C LEU A 67 19.01 -15.05 17.71
N ILE A 68 18.92 -13.88 18.35
CA ILE A 68 19.97 -12.84 18.33
C ILE A 68 21.20 -13.34 19.10
N LYS A 69 21.01 -13.87 20.32
CA LYS A 69 22.10 -14.39 21.16
C LYS A 69 22.86 -15.54 20.49
N ASN A 70 22.18 -16.37 19.70
CA ASN A 70 22.79 -17.47 18.94
C ASN A 70 23.28 -17.05 17.54
N GLY A 71 23.36 -15.75 17.22
CA GLY A 71 23.96 -15.25 15.98
C GLY A 71 23.14 -15.40 14.69
N TYR A 72 21.95 -16.01 14.74
CA TYR A 72 21.09 -16.20 13.56
C TYR A 72 20.46 -14.90 13.04
N VAL A 73 20.34 -13.87 13.88
CA VAL A 73 19.68 -12.59 13.54
C VAL A 73 20.71 -11.46 13.52
N ARG A 74 21.08 -11.03 12.30
CA ARG A 74 22.04 -9.93 12.08
C ARG A 74 21.50 -8.57 12.57
N GLU A 75 22.36 -7.78 13.20
CA GLU A 75 22.07 -6.46 13.77
C GLU A 75 21.79 -5.35 12.73
N ARG A 76 21.27 -4.21 13.20
CA ARG A 76 21.05 -3.01 12.37
C ARG A 76 22.35 -2.50 11.72
N THR A 77 22.27 -2.03 10.48
CA THR A 77 23.34 -1.23 9.85
C THR A 77 23.06 0.27 10.00
N PRO A 78 24.06 1.17 9.89
CA PRO A 78 23.85 2.62 10.01
C PRO A 78 22.84 3.18 8.98
N PHE A 79 22.68 2.52 7.82
CA PHE A 79 21.70 2.90 6.79
C PHE A 79 20.25 2.48 7.11
N CYS A 80 20.01 1.75 8.22
CA CYS A 80 18.68 1.28 8.59
C CYS A 80 17.90 2.33 9.41
N LYS A 81 16.89 2.94 8.79
CA LYS A 81 15.99 3.95 9.40
C LYS A 81 14.94 3.41 10.39
N HIS A 82 15.13 2.22 10.99
CA HIS A 82 14.13 1.60 11.88
C HIS A 82 14.57 1.63 13.35
N GLY A 83 13.65 1.97 14.26
CA GLY A 83 13.93 2.06 15.71
C GLY A 83 14.28 0.72 16.37
N ILE A 84 13.78 -0.39 15.84
CA ILE A 84 14.03 -1.73 16.38
C ILE A 84 15.47 -2.20 16.09
N ARG A 85 16.11 -2.87 17.05
CA ARG A 85 17.52 -3.30 16.97
C ARG A 85 17.86 -4.29 15.84
N SER A 86 16.88 -5.04 15.30
CA SER A 86 17.12 -5.98 14.20
C SER A 86 16.15 -5.80 13.02
N CYS A 87 16.69 -5.97 11.80
CA CYS A 87 15.94 -5.81 10.56
C CYS A 87 14.83 -6.87 10.39
N HIS A 88 15.09 -8.08 10.89
CA HIS A 88 14.13 -9.20 10.83
C HIS A 88 12.90 -8.92 11.69
N LEU A 89 13.07 -8.33 12.89
CA LEU A 89 11.94 -7.93 13.75
C LEU A 89 11.10 -6.83 13.11
N ASN A 90 11.72 -5.77 12.61
CA ASN A 90 11.02 -4.69 11.91
C ASN A 90 10.18 -5.20 10.71
N SER A 91 10.65 -6.27 10.05
CA SER A 91 9.94 -6.93 8.94
C SER A 91 8.80 -7.84 9.44
N LEU A 92 9.03 -8.62 10.50
CA LEU A 92 8.03 -9.49 11.12
C LEU A 92 6.89 -8.70 11.78
N GLU A 93 7.22 -7.61 12.49
CA GLU A 93 6.27 -6.66 13.04
C GLU A 93 5.36 -6.10 11.94
N ALA A 94 5.92 -5.66 10.81
CA ALA A 94 5.12 -5.18 9.69
C ALA A 94 4.24 -6.27 9.08
N PHE A 95 4.72 -7.51 9.02
CA PHE A 95 3.92 -8.65 8.60
C PHE A 95 2.72 -8.83 9.54
N CYS A 96 2.94 -8.99 10.85
CA CYS A 96 1.90 -9.22 11.85
C CYS A 96 0.89 -8.05 11.91
N THR A 97 1.38 -6.81 11.86
CA THR A 97 0.55 -5.59 11.89
C THR A 97 -0.39 -5.53 10.69
N ASN A 98 0.13 -5.69 9.46
CA ASN A 98 -0.69 -5.62 8.26
C ASN A 98 -1.59 -6.86 8.08
N PHE A 99 -1.16 -8.03 8.56
CA PHE A 99 -2.02 -9.21 8.67
C PHE A 99 -3.23 -8.93 9.59
N PHE A 100 -2.98 -8.36 10.78
CA PHE A 100 -4.04 -8.02 11.73
C PHE A 100 -5.00 -6.96 11.17
N TYR A 101 -4.50 -5.89 10.54
CA TYR A 101 -5.36 -4.91 9.85
C TYR A 101 -6.16 -5.53 8.70
N GLY A 102 -5.58 -6.46 7.94
CA GLY A 102 -6.30 -7.23 6.93
C GLY A 102 -7.47 -8.04 7.52
N PHE A 103 -7.21 -8.73 8.64
CA PHE A 103 -8.21 -9.54 9.34
C PHE A 103 -9.31 -8.66 9.96
N MET A 104 -8.96 -7.55 10.62
CA MET A 104 -9.93 -6.59 11.18
C MET A 104 -10.79 -5.95 10.07
N THR A 105 -10.19 -5.58 8.94
CA THR A 105 -10.93 -5.06 7.77
C THR A 105 -11.93 -6.09 7.25
N LYS A 106 -11.52 -7.37 7.16
CA LYS A 106 -12.42 -8.47 6.78
C LYS A 106 -13.53 -8.71 7.78
N ALA A 107 -13.24 -8.65 9.08
CA ALA A 107 -14.23 -8.76 10.14
C ALA A 107 -15.30 -7.66 10.03
N VAL A 108 -14.88 -6.39 9.90
CA VAL A 108 -15.81 -5.25 9.75
C VAL A 108 -16.67 -5.38 8.50
N ILE A 109 -16.09 -5.77 7.35
CA ILE A 109 -16.86 -5.99 6.11
C ILE A 109 -17.90 -7.10 6.28
N ASN A 110 -17.53 -8.25 6.86
CA ASN A 110 -18.46 -9.38 7.03
C ASN A 110 -19.55 -9.11 8.08
N ILE A 111 -19.26 -8.31 9.10
CA ILE A 111 -20.24 -7.82 10.08
C ILE A 111 -21.21 -6.84 9.42
N LEU A 112 -20.71 -5.85 8.67
CA LEU A 112 -21.53 -4.84 7.99
C LEU A 112 -22.46 -5.48 6.94
N LEU A 113 -21.92 -6.37 6.10
CA LEU A 113 -22.73 -7.15 5.14
C LEU A 113 -23.69 -8.11 5.84
N GLY A 114 -23.35 -8.61 7.03
CA GLY A 114 -24.23 -9.44 7.86
C GLY A 114 -25.40 -8.65 8.44
N LEU A 115 -25.17 -7.40 8.84
CA LEU A 115 -26.20 -6.49 9.38
C LEU A 115 -27.14 -5.98 8.28
N MET A 116 -26.62 -5.67 7.09
CA MET A 116 -27.44 -5.20 5.96
C MET A 116 -28.23 -6.32 5.25
N SER A 117 -27.96 -7.59 5.56
CA SER A 117 -28.63 -8.72 4.92
C SER A 117 -29.90 -9.12 5.68
N PRO A 118 -31.10 -9.14 5.06
CA PRO A 118 -32.36 -9.48 5.73
C PRO A 118 -32.48 -10.96 6.15
N ARG A 119 -31.45 -11.79 5.92
CA ARG A 119 -31.41 -13.21 6.31
C ARG A 119 -30.28 -13.41 7.30
N LYS A 120 -30.62 -13.86 8.53
CA LYS A 120 -29.72 -14.05 9.68
C LYS A 120 -28.60 -15.09 9.41
N LYS A 121 -27.58 -14.72 8.65
CA LYS A 121 -26.41 -15.54 8.29
C LYS A 121 -25.13 -15.18 9.06
N LEU A 122 -25.27 -14.50 10.20
CA LEU A 122 -24.12 -14.03 11.00
C LEU A 122 -23.12 -15.14 11.33
N VAL A 123 -23.58 -16.34 11.69
CA VAL A 123 -22.70 -17.49 11.99
C VAL A 123 -21.85 -17.87 10.78
N ASN A 124 -22.44 -17.97 9.58
CA ASN A 124 -21.70 -18.28 8.36
C ASN A 124 -20.70 -17.17 8.02
N ASN A 125 -21.08 -15.89 8.14
CA ASN A 125 -20.19 -14.76 7.91
C ASN A 125 -18.98 -14.75 8.87
N ILE A 126 -19.14 -15.28 10.10
CA ILE A 126 -18.07 -15.45 11.09
C ILE A 126 -17.18 -16.66 10.74
N ILE A 127 -17.76 -17.78 10.31
CA ILE A 127 -16.99 -18.93 9.80
C ILE A 127 -16.14 -18.52 8.58
N ASP A 128 -16.68 -17.67 7.71
CA ASP A 128 -15.97 -17.13 6.54
C ASP A 128 -14.73 -16.27 6.90
N LEU A 129 -14.61 -15.72 8.13
CA LEU A 129 -13.37 -15.06 8.58
C LEU A 129 -12.20 -16.05 8.70
N PHE A 130 -12.48 -17.30 9.05
CA PHE A 130 -11.48 -18.36 9.20
C PHE A 130 -11.31 -19.20 7.93
N SER A 131 -11.99 -18.82 6.85
CA SER A 131 -11.80 -19.43 5.52
C SER A 131 -10.37 -19.28 5.01
N ALA A 132 -9.92 -20.24 4.21
CA ALA A 132 -8.63 -20.18 3.53
C ALA A 132 -8.49 -18.91 2.65
N ASP A 133 -9.59 -18.42 2.07
CA ASP A 133 -9.62 -17.20 1.26
C ASP A 133 -9.38 -15.92 2.08
N CYS A 134 -9.81 -15.89 3.34
CA CYS A 134 -9.54 -14.78 4.26
C CYS A 134 -8.09 -14.85 4.77
N MET A 135 -7.65 -16.04 5.20
CA MET A 135 -6.26 -16.26 5.66
C MET A 135 -5.23 -15.97 4.57
N SER A 136 -5.49 -16.38 3.32
CA SER A 136 -4.66 -16.08 2.15
C SER A 136 -4.58 -14.57 1.87
N PHE A 137 -5.71 -13.83 1.98
CA PHE A 137 -5.73 -12.37 1.83
C PHE A 137 -4.90 -11.66 2.91
N CYS A 138 -5.08 -12.04 4.17
CA CYS A 138 -4.34 -11.44 5.29
C CYS A 138 -2.84 -11.77 5.20
N THR A 139 -2.51 -13.00 4.77
CA THR A 139 -1.13 -13.43 4.50
C THR A 139 -0.49 -12.62 3.38
N PHE A 140 -1.21 -12.37 2.28
CA PHE A 140 -0.75 -11.47 1.22
C PHE A 140 -0.45 -10.06 1.74
N LEU A 141 -1.38 -9.43 2.47
CA LEU A 141 -1.18 -8.07 3.00
C LEU A 141 0.01 -7.99 3.97
N GLY A 142 0.13 -8.96 4.89
CA GLY A 142 1.30 -9.07 5.76
C GLY A 142 2.59 -9.26 4.97
N ALA A 143 2.59 -10.19 4.00
CA ALA A 143 3.76 -10.52 3.19
C ALA A 143 4.24 -9.34 2.34
N LEU A 144 3.33 -8.55 1.78
CA LEU A 144 3.66 -7.35 1.00
C LEU A 144 4.51 -6.37 1.83
N SER A 145 4.03 -5.98 3.01
CA SER A 145 4.75 -5.03 3.89
C SER A 145 6.00 -5.64 4.53
N GLY A 146 5.94 -6.92 4.91
CA GLY A 146 7.07 -7.66 5.50
C GLY A 146 8.22 -7.85 4.51
N LEU A 147 7.94 -8.33 3.30
CA LEU A 147 8.94 -8.50 2.24
C LEU A 147 9.51 -7.17 1.76
N TYR A 148 8.70 -6.10 1.70
CA TYR A 148 9.21 -4.76 1.40
C TYR A 148 10.27 -4.31 2.41
N LYS A 149 9.95 -4.34 3.72
CA LYS A 149 10.92 -3.97 4.76
C LYS A 149 12.15 -4.90 4.78
N PHE A 150 11.95 -6.20 4.58
CA PHE A 150 13.02 -7.20 4.57
C PHE A 150 14.00 -7.00 3.41
N SER A 151 13.47 -6.85 2.19
CA SER A 151 14.27 -6.61 0.99
C SER A 151 14.95 -5.24 1.04
N MET A 152 14.28 -4.19 1.53
CA MET A 152 14.91 -2.87 1.77
C MET A 152 16.13 -2.96 2.68
N CYS A 153 16.02 -3.62 3.85
CA CYS A 153 17.14 -3.76 4.76
C CYS A 153 18.27 -4.64 4.18
N THR A 154 17.91 -5.63 3.37
CA THR A 154 18.86 -6.50 2.67
C THR A 154 19.63 -5.74 1.58
N LEU A 155 18.95 -4.94 0.74
CA LEU A 155 19.60 -4.11 -0.28
C LEU A 155 20.50 -3.03 0.33
N ARG A 156 20.05 -2.36 1.40
CA ARG A 156 20.86 -1.39 2.16
C ARG A 156 22.14 -2.02 2.73
N ARG A 157 22.08 -3.28 3.18
CA ARG A 157 23.26 -4.05 3.62
C ARG A 157 24.21 -4.39 2.48
N ILE A 158 23.69 -4.85 1.34
CA ILE A 158 24.51 -5.26 0.19
C ILE A 158 25.18 -4.06 -0.49
N ARG A 159 24.49 -2.92 -0.61
CA ARG A 159 24.98 -1.75 -1.34
C ARG A 159 25.62 -0.67 -0.46
N GLY A 160 25.44 -0.71 0.86
CA GLY A 160 25.98 0.30 1.78
C GLY A 160 25.47 1.72 1.54
N LYS A 161 24.26 1.88 0.98
CA LYS A 161 23.64 3.18 0.68
C LYS A 161 22.11 3.10 0.63
N ASP A 162 21.45 4.24 0.80
CA ASP A 162 19.99 4.38 0.75
C ASP A 162 19.55 5.12 -0.52
N ASP A 163 19.49 4.40 -1.65
CA ASP A 163 19.04 4.94 -2.93
C ASP A 163 17.53 4.69 -3.15
N GLU A 164 16.87 5.56 -3.93
CA GLU A 164 15.53 5.30 -4.46
C GLU A 164 15.43 3.99 -5.27
N LEU A 165 16.52 3.58 -5.93
CA LEU A 165 16.59 2.29 -6.64
C LEU A 165 16.37 1.10 -5.70
N ASN A 166 16.75 1.22 -4.43
CA ASN A 166 16.48 0.19 -3.43
C ASN A 166 14.98 0.13 -3.12
N SER A 167 14.29 1.27 -3.05
CA SER A 167 12.82 1.37 -2.92
C SER A 167 12.09 0.73 -4.10
N LEU A 168 12.59 0.92 -5.32
CA LEU A 168 12.00 0.33 -6.53
C LEU A 168 12.15 -1.20 -6.55
N ILE A 169 13.37 -1.72 -6.31
CA ILE A 169 13.63 -3.17 -6.33
C ILE A 169 12.92 -3.88 -5.16
N SER A 170 12.90 -3.28 -3.97
CA SER A 170 12.15 -3.84 -2.83
C SER A 170 10.63 -3.82 -3.06
N GLY A 171 10.09 -2.79 -3.72
CA GLY A 171 8.69 -2.76 -4.16
C GLY A 171 8.37 -3.89 -5.14
N ALA A 172 9.24 -4.13 -6.14
CA ALA A 172 9.08 -5.22 -7.09
C ALA A 172 9.15 -6.62 -6.42
N LEU A 173 10.10 -6.82 -5.50
CA LEU A 173 10.20 -8.05 -4.70
C LEU A 173 8.99 -8.24 -3.78
N ALA A 174 8.49 -7.16 -3.17
CA ALA A 174 7.30 -7.18 -2.34
C ALA A 174 6.04 -7.55 -3.15
N ALA A 175 5.92 -7.10 -4.39
CA ALA A 175 4.80 -7.43 -5.27
C ALA A 175 4.68 -8.95 -5.57
N LEU A 176 5.76 -9.72 -5.46
CA LEU A 176 5.69 -11.19 -5.57
C LEU A 176 4.80 -11.84 -4.48
N SER A 177 4.58 -11.17 -3.35
CA SER A 177 3.60 -11.59 -2.32
C SER A 177 2.20 -11.80 -2.88
N MET A 178 1.83 -11.15 -3.99
CA MET A 178 0.56 -11.34 -4.67
C MET A 178 0.37 -12.76 -5.23
N MET A 179 1.42 -13.59 -5.28
CA MET A 179 1.32 -15.02 -5.57
C MET A 179 0.71 -15.84 -4.43
N LEU A 180 0.70 -15.31 -3.20
CA LEU A 180 0.11 -15.96 -2.03
C LEU A 180 -1.42 -15.79 -1.95
N ASP A 181 -2.01 -14.88 -2.74
CA ASP A 181 -3.47 -14.73 -2.84
C ASP A 181 -4.07 -15.81 -3.77
N SER A 182 -4.83 -16.73 -3.18
CA SER A 182 -5.55 -17.81 -3.87
C SER A 182 -6.65 -17.32 -4.80
N SER A 183 -7.24 -16.15 -4.53
CA SER A 183 -8.42 -15.67 -5.24
C SER A 183 -8.03 -14.93 -6.53
N LYS A 184 -8.05 -15.66 -7.65
CA LYS A 184 -7.68 -15.16 -9.00
C LYS A 184 -8.42 -13.86 -9.39
N SER A 185 -9.70 -13.71 -9.01
CA SER A 185 -10.48 -12.50 -9.32
C SER A 185 -10.01 -11.31 -8.48
N ARG A 186 -9.91 -11.47 -7.15
CA ARG A 186 -9.43 -10.43 -6.23
C ARG A 186 -8.03 -9.96 -6.60
N LYS A 187 -7.13 -10.90 -6.86
CA LYS A 187 -5.75 -10.62 -7.31
C LYS A 187 -5.68 -9.73 -8.55
N LYS A 188 -6.55 -9.94 -9.55
CA LYS A 188 -6.61 -9.10 -10.77
C LYS A 188 -7.00 -7.67 -10.45
N PHE A 189 -8.05 -7.46 -9.64
CA PHE A 189 -8.48 -6.11 -9.24
C PHE A 189 -7.41 -5.38 -8.41
N ILE A 190 -6.79 -6.06 -7.44
CA ILE A 190 -5.70 -5.49 -6.63
C ILE A 190 -4.50 -5.15 -7.51
N LEU A 191 -4.12 -6.01 -8.46
CA LEU A 191 -2.97 -5.77 -9.35
C LEU A 191 -3.21 -4.56 -10.26
N MET A 192 -4.41 -4.45 -10.82
CA MET A 192 -4.80 -3.30 -11.64
C MET A 192 -4.74 -2.00 -10.84
N TYR A 193 -5.30 -1.98 -9.63
CA TYR A 193 -5.26 -0.81 -8.74
C TYR A 193 -3.84 -0.41 -8.35
N LEU A 194 -3.02 -1.37 -7.89
CA LEU A 194 -1.63 -1.13 -7.53
C LEU A 194 -0.81 -0.65 -8.73
N PHE A 195 -1.06 -1.19 -9.92
CA PHE A 195 -0.42 -0.75 -11.16
C PHE A 195 -0.74 0.72 -11.48
N CYS A 196 -2.02 1.09 -11.51
CA CYS A 196 -2.44 2.48 -11.73
C CYS A 196 -1.82 3.44 -10.68
N ARG A 197 -1.86 3.08 -9.39
CA ARG A 197 -1.25 3.88 -8.32
C ARG A 197 0.27 3.96 -8.46
N SER A 198 0.93 2.90 -8.94
CA SER A 198 2.39 2.91 -9.18
C SER A 198 2.80 3.84 -10.34
N LEU A 199 1.99 3.92 -11.40
CA LEU A 199 2.21 4.86 -12.51
C LEU A 199 2.10 6.32 -12.05
N GLU A 200 1.09 6.62 -11.24
CA GLU A 200 0.91 7.95 -10.64
C GLU A 200 2.10 8.33 -9.74
N MET A 201 2.56 7.41 -8.87
CA MET A 201 3.77 7.62 -8.07
C MET A 201 5.01 7.81 -8.93
N LEU A 202 5.16 7.08 -10.04
CA LEU A 202 6.27 7.26 -10.98
C LEU A 202 6.25 8.65 -11.62
N VAL A 203 5.10 9.15 -12.07
CA VAL A 203 4.97 10.52 -12.61
C VAL A 203 5.32 11.56 -11.54
N ASN A 204 4.86 11.37 -10.29
CA ASN A 204 5.21 12.26 -9.18
C ASN A 204 6.73 12.28 -8.89
N VAL A 205 7.42 11.14 -8.98
CA VAL A 205 8.88 11.06 -8.81
C VAL A 205 9.63 11.70 -9.98
N LEU A 206 9.16 11.52 -11.22
CA LEU A 206 9.76 12.14 -12.42
C LEU A 206 9.58 13.67 -12.44
N ASP A 207 8.47 14.18 -11.91
CA ASP A 207 8.21 15.61 -11.70
C ASP A 207 9.11 16.21 -10.61
N LYS A 208 9.27 15.53 -9.46
CA LYS A 208 10.27 15.94 -8.44
C LYS A 208 11.71 15.97 -9.00
N LYS A 209 12.05 15.08 -9.93
CA LYS A 209 13.34 15.07 -10.64
C LYS A 209 13.45 16.07 -11.79
N LYS A 210 12.39 16.85 -12.07
CA LYS A 210 12.29 17.81 -13.17
C LYS A 210 12.53 17.19 -14.57
N LEU A 211 12.30 15.88 -14.71
CA LEU A 211 12.44 15.16 -15.98
C LEU A 211 11.18 15.27 -16.85
N ILE A 212 10.01 15.37 -16.22
CA ILE A 212 8.71 15.53 -16.89
C ILE A 212 7.91 16.56 -16.08
N LYS A 213 7.24 17.49 -16.75
CA LYS A 213 6.31 18.42 -16.08
C LYS A 213 4.98 17.71 -15.82
N LYS A 214 4.56 17.60 -14.56
CA LYS A 214 3.28 16.98 -14.20
C LYS A 214 2.09 17.67 -14.88
N ILE A 215 1.31 16.89 -15.63
CA ILE A 215 0.07 17.34 -16.27
C ILE A 215 -1.03 17.42 -15.21
N LYS A 216 -1.74 18.55 -15.15
CA LYS A 216 -2.90 18.71 -14.25
C LYS A 216 -3.97 17.68 -14.62
N TYR A 217 -4.53 16.98 -13.63
CA TYR A 217 -5.51 15.90 -13.83
C TYR A 217 -5.01 14.70 -14.66
N PHE A 218 -3.72 14.34 -14.58
CA PHE A 218 -3.14 13.16 -15.25
C PHE A 218 -3.97 11.87 -15.06
N GLU A 219 -4.52 11.64 -13.87
CA GLU A 219 -5.41 10.50 -13.59
C GLU A 219 -6.64 10.46 -14.50
N CYS A 220 -7.28 11.61 -14.75
CA CYS A 220 -8.43 11.72 -15.64
C CYS A 220 -8.03 11.44 -17.09
N TYR A 221 -6.86 11.90 -17.54
CA TYR A 221 -6.33 11.64 -18.87
C TYR A 221 -5.95 10.17 -19.11
N MET A 222 -5.55 9.44 -18.06
CA MET A 222 -5.32 7.99 -18.15
C MET A 222 -6.64 7.20 -18.07
N PHE A 223 -7.54 7.58 -17.15
CA PHE A 223 -8.78 6.84 -16.87
C PHE A 223 -9.84 7.03 -17.96
N GLY A 224 -10.04 8.25 -18.47
CA GLY A 224 -11.08 8.58 -19.46
C GLY A 224 -10.98 7.73 -20.74
N PRO A 225 -9.83 7.73 -21.45
CA PRO A 225 -9.64 6.91 -22.64
C PRO A 225 -9.72 5.40 -22.36
N THR A 226 -9.19 4.95 -21.22
CA THR A 226 -9.27 3.53 -20.80
C THR A 226 -10.72 3.10 -20.57
N LEU A 227 -11.53 3.94 -19.94
CA LEU A 227 -12.95 3.68 -19.70
C LEU A 227 -13.76 3.76 -21.02
N GLY A 228 -13.46 4.72 -21.90
CA GLY A 228 -14.05 4.81 -23.23
C GLY A 228 -13.78 3.57 -24.08
N TYR A 229 -12.53 3.09 -24.08
CA TYR A 229 -12.16 1.83 -24.73
C TYR A 229 -12.88 0.61 -24.12
N LEU A 230 -13.02 0.56 -22.79
CA LEU A 230 -13.76 -0.51 -22.11
C LEU A 230 -15.25 -0.53 -22.51
N PHE A 231 -15.89 0.64 -22.62
CA PHE A 231 -17.27 0.76 -23.11
C PHE A 231 -17.41 0.40 -24.60
N TYR A 232 -16.46 0.82 -25.44
CA TYR A 232 -16.39 0.43 -26.84
C TYR A 232 -16.29 -1.10 -26.98
N ALA A 233 -15.36 -1.74 -26.28
CA ALA A 233 -15.22 -3.20 -26.27
C ALA A 233 -16.48 -3.91 -25.74
N TYR A 234 -17.16 -3.35 -24.74
CA TYR A 234 -18.42 -3.91 -24.22
C TYR A 234 -19.58 -3.84 -25.23
N MET A 235 -19.67 -2.76 -26.00
CA MET A 235 -20.74 -2.53 -26.99
C MET A 235 -20.51 -3.29 -28.31
N TYR A 236 -19.28 -3.27 -28.84
CA TYR A 236 -18.95 -3.77 -30.17
C TYR A 236 -18.33 -5.18 -30.14
N GLU A 237 -17.43 -5.47 -29.20
CA GLU A 237 -16.62 -6.71 -29.18
C GLU A 237 -16.73 -7.48 -27.85
N THR A 238 -17.93 -7.97 -27.54
CA THR A 238 -18.21 -8.70 -26.29
C THR A 238 -17.37 -9.95 -26.05
N GLU A 239 -16.70 -10.48 -27.08
CA GLU A 239 -15.81 -11.65 -26.96
C GLU A 239 -14.46 -11.30 -26.32
N CYS A 240 -13.96 -10.08 -26.58
CA CYS A 240 -12.76 -9.52 -25.97
C CYS A 240 -13.02 -9.05 -24.52
N PHE A 241 -14.29 -8.87 -24.12
CA PHE A 241 -14.64 -8.31 -22.82
C PHE A 241 -14.35 -9.27 -21.65
N PRO A 242 -13.70 -8.82 -20.56
CA PRO A 242 -13.40 -9.68 -19.41
C PRO A 242 -14.67 -10.24 -18.73
N LYS A 243 -14.93 -11.54 -18.89
CA LYS A 243 -16.09 -12.26 -18.30
C LYS A 243 -16.27 -12.08 -16.78
N GLY A 244 -15.20 -11.73 -16.05
CA GLY A 244 -15.27 -11.43 -14.62
C GLY A 244 -15.85 -10.04 -14.29
N ILE A 245 -15.72 -9.08 -15.21
CA ILE A 245 -16.29 -7.72 -15.09
C ILE A 245 -17.74 -7.71 -15.60
N ASP A 246 -18.07 -8.60 -16.54
CA ASP A 246 -19.38 -8.70 -17.19
C ASP A 246 -20.54 -8.86 -16.18
N LYS A 247 -20.39 -9.78 -15.22
CA LYS A 247 -21.38 -9.97 -14.14
C LYS A 247 -21.55 -8.74 -13.26
N ALA A 248 -20.49 -7.95 -13.04
CA ALA A 248 -20.55 -6.72 -12.26
C ALA A 248 -21.27 -5.61 -13.04
N PHE A 249 -21.01 -5.47 -14.34
CA PHE A 249 -21.75 -4.56 -15.21
C PHE A 249 -23.23 -4.92 -15.23
N LEU A 250 -23.59 -6.17 -15.59
CA LEU A 250 -24.99 -6.62 -15.63
C LEU A 250 -25.71 -6.47 -14.27
N SER A 251 -25.02 -6.74 -13.15
CA SER A 251 -25.58 -6.56 -11.81
C SER A 251 -25.71 -5.09 -11.36
N THR A 252 -25.01 -4.16 -12.02
CA THR A 252 -25.13 -2.72 -11.78
C THR A 252 -26.19 -2.13 -12.68
N SER A 253 -26.27 -2.56 -13.94
CA SER A 253 -27.27 -2.10 -14.90
C SER A 253 -28.70 -2.49 -14.50
N LYS A 254 -28.90 -3.71 -13.99
CA LYS A 254 -30.20 -4.32 -13.58
C LYS A 254 -31.43 -3.64 -14.22
N PRO A 255 -31.55 -3.65 -15.56
CA PRO A 255 -32.63 -2.96 -16.24
C PRO A 255 -33.98 -3.53 -15.77
N THR A 256 -34.88 -2.62 -15.44
CA THR A 256 -36.29 -2.91 -15.15
C THR A 256 -36.89 -3.66 -16.33
N ASN A 257 -37.89 -4.53 -16.13
CA ASN A 257 -38.55 -5.27 -17.23
C ASN A 257 -39.01 -4.34 -18.39
N ARG A 258 -39.41 -3.10 -18.07
CA ARG A 258 -39.79 -2.06 -19.04
C ARG A 258 -38.61 -1.48 -19.83
N GLU A 259 -37.45 -1.37 -19.20
CA GLU A 259 -36.19 -1.01 -19.86
C GLU A 259 -35.72 -2.18 -20.72
N TYR A 260 -35.89 -3.43 -20.26
CA TYR A 260 -35.58 -4.61 -21.06
C TYR A 260 -36.38 -4.66 -22.36
N SER A 261 -37.71 -4.47 -22.30
CA SER A 261 -38.54 -4.42 -23.51
C SER A 261 -38.21 -3.22 -24.42
N MET A 262 -37.88 -2.07 -23.83
CA MET A 262 -37.49 -0.87 -24.60
C MET A 262 -36.13 -1.05 -25.28
N PHE A 263 -35.15 -1.64 -24.59
CA PHE A 263 -33.89 -2.06 -25.19
C PHE A 263 -34.15 -3.10 -26.27
N GLU A 264 -34.98 -4.11 -26.04
CA GLU A 264 -35.28 -5.14 -27.02
C GLU A 264 -35.92 -4.57 -28.31
N ASP A 265 -36.89 -3.66 -28.20
CA ASP A 265 -37.47 -2.93 -29.35
C ASP A 265 -36.40 -2.12 -30.11
N ILE A 266 -35.52 -1.40 -29.41
CA ILE A 266 -34.44 -0.60 -30.01
C ILE A 266 -33.37 -1.52 -30.64
N PHE A 267 -33.02 -2.62 -29.98
CA PHE A 267 -32.03 -3.59 -30.45
C PHE A 267 -32.54 -4.44 -31.62
N GLN A 268 -33.84 -4.75 -31.68
CA GLN A 268 -34.45 -5.37 -32.86
C GLN A 268 -34.51 -4.41 -34.05
N ARG A 269 -34.81 -3.12 -33.84
CA ARG A 269 -34.87 -2.12 -34.92
C ARG A 269 -33.50 -1.70 -35.46
N GLN A 270 -32.48 -1.58 -34.60
CA GLN A 270 -31.16 -1.02 -35.00
C GLN A 270 -29.94 -1.74 -34.39
N GLY A 271 -30.11 -2.52 -33.32
CA GLY A 271 -29.00 -3.08 -32.52
C GLY A 271 -28.04 -4.02 -33.26
N LYS A 272 -28.50 -4.79 -34.25
CA LYS A 272 -27.61 -5.67 -35.04
C LYS A 272 -26.62 -4.89 -35.93
N ILE A 273 -26.95 -3.66 -36.31
CA ILE A 273 -26.11 -2.82 -37.18
C ILE A 273 -25.17 -1.96 -36.35
N TYR A 274 -25.68 -1.33 -35.28
CA TYR A 274 -24.93 -0.35 -34.50
C TYR A 274 -24.24 -0.92 -33.25
N PHE A 275 -24.73 -2.03 -32.67
CA PHE A 275 -24.24 -2.60 -31.41
C PHE A 275 -24.18 -4.15 -31.42
N PRO A 276 -23.44 -4.75 -32.38
CA PRO A 276 -23.49 -6.20 -32.65
C PRO A 276 -23.04 -7.07 -31.46
N GLY A 277 -22.09 -6.58 -30.65
CA GLY A 277 -21.63 -7.27 -29.44
C GLY A 277 -22.71 -7.35 -28.36
N ALA A 278 -23.27 -6.20 -27.96
CA ALA A 278 -24.34 -6.15 -26.96
C ALA A 278 -25.57 -6.98 -27.40
N ALA A 279 -25.95 -6.92 -28.68
CA ALA A 279 -27.03 -7.72 -29.25
C ALA A 279 -26.81 -9.25 -29.12
N LYS A 280 -25.55 -9.70 -29.05
CA LYS A 280 -25.19 -11.13 -28.88
C LYS A 280 -25.41 -11.63 -27.43
N LYS A 281 -25.38 -10.73 -26.44
CA LYS A 281 -25.61 -11.05 -25.01
C LYS A 281 -27.08 -11.05 -24.56
N ILE A 282 -27.93 -10.29 -25.25
CA ILE A 282 -29.35 -10.12 -24.90
C ILE A 282 -30.21 -11.27 -25.47
N ARG A 283 -29.64 -12.16 -26.30
CA ARG A 283 -30.33 -13.37 -26.76
C ARG A 283 -30.74 -14.26 -25.58
N LEU A 284 -32.06 -14.46 -25.49
CA LEU A 284 -32.72 -15.64 -24.94
C LEU A 284 -32.09 -16.93 -25.52
#